data_AF-A0A377ZAJ4-F1
#
_entry.id   AF-A0A377ZAJ4-F1
#
_cell.length_a   1.000
_cell.length_b   1.000
_cell.length_c   1.000
_cell.angle_alpha   90.00
_cell.angle_beta   90.00
_cell.angle_gamma   90.00
#
_symmetry.space_group_name_H-M   'P 1'
#
loop_
_entity.id
_entity.type
_entity.pdbx_description
1 polymer ?
#
loop_
_entity_poly.entity_id
_entity_poly.type
_entity_poly.pdbx_seq_one_letter_code
_entity_poly.pdbx_strand_id
1 'polypeptide(L)'
;MTSKGEQAKNQLIAAAIAQFGEYGQHATTRDIAAQAGQNIAAITYYFGSKDDLYLACAQWIADFIGDNFRPQAEAAEHLLAGEAPDRQAIRDLILSACHNMILLLTQDDTVNLSKFISREQLAPTAAYHLIHQQVIAPPAPLSHPADCRLDRLRSQ
;
A
#
# COMPACT_ATOMS: atom_id res chain seq x y z
N MET A 1 -17.98 13.49 8.32
CA MET A 1 -18.22 12.80 9.61
C MET A 1 -18.21 11.32 9.31
N THR A 2 -17.22 10.57 9.78
CA THR A 2 -17.21 9.10 9.66
C THR A 2 -18.26 8.51 10.58
N SER A 3 -18.92 7.45 10.13
CA SER A 3 -19.90 6.76 10.98
C SER A 3 -19.20 6.09 12.17
N LYS A 4 -19.93 5.85 13.27
CA LYS A 4 -19.39 5.09 14.41
C LYS A 4 -18.84 3.72 13.99
N GLY A 5 -19.47 3.09 12.99
CA GLY A 5 -19.03 1.80 12.45
C GLY A 5 -17.70 1.90 11.70
N GLU A 6 -17.53 2.92 10.85
CA GLU A 6 -16.26 3.18 10.16
C GLU A 6 -15.13 3.50 11.14
N GLN A 7 -15.42 4.27 12.19
CA GLN A 7 -14.43 4.56 13.23
C GLN A 7 -13.96 3.29 13.95
N ALA A 8 -14.91 2.41 14.32
CA ALA A 8 -14.58 1.12 14.94
C ALA A 8 -13.77 0.20 14.00
N LYS A 9 -14.14 0.15 12.72
CA LYS A 9 -13.41 -0.61 11.69
C LYS A 9 -11.97 -0.11 11.55
N ASN A 10 -11.76 1.20 11.49
CA ASN A 10 -10.43 1.80 11.36
C ASN A 10 -9.56 1.58 12.61
N GLN A 11 -10.16 1.62 13.81
CA GLN A 11 -9.45 1.29 15.05
C GLN A 11 -8.98 -0.17 15.08
N LEU A 12 -9.81 -1.10 14.59
CA LEU A 12 -9.42 -2.51 14.45
C LEU A 12 -8.28 -2.69 13.45
N ILE A 13 -8.31 -2.00 12.31
CA ILE A 13 -7.20 -2.03 11.33
C ILE A 13 -5.91 -1.50 11.94
N ALA A 14 -5.94 -0.35 12.60
CA ALA A 14 -4.75 0.24 13.22
C ALA A 14 -4.14 -0.69 14.28
N ALA A 15 -4.97 -1.26 15.16
CA ALA A 15 -4.51 -2.23 16.16
C ALA A 15 -3.98 -3.52 15.52
N ALA A 16 -4.63 -4.00 14.46
CA ALA A 16 -4.23 -5.20 13.75
C ALA A 16 -2.89 -5.01 13.03
N ILE A 17 -2.65 -3.87 12.36
CA ILE A 17 -1.35 -3.56 11.74
C ILE A 17 -0.24 -3.58 12.78
N ALA A 18 -0.46 -3.01 13.96
CA ALA A 18 0.52 -3.03 15.05
C ALA A 18 0.80 -4.45 15.55
N GLN A 19 -0.25 -5.23 15.84
CA GLN A 19 -0.14 -6.59 16.34
C GLN A 19 0.48 -7.55 15.32
N PHE A 20 0.05 -7.49 14.06
CA PHE A 20 0.61 -8.29 12.97
C PHE A 20 2.03 -7.87 12.62
N GLY A 21 2.34 -6.57 12.65
CA GLY A 21 3.72 -6.08 12.48
C GLY A 21 4.66 -6.64 13.55
N GLU A 22 4.22 -6.68 14.81
CA GLU A 22 5.06 -7.15 15.92
C GLU A 22 5.13 -8.68 16.00
N TYR A 23 4.00 -9.38 15.89
CA TYR A 23 3.88 -10.82 16.19
C TYR A 23 3.60 -11.70 14.96
N GLY A 24 3.40 -11.10 13.78
CA GLY A 24 2.98 -11.83 12.58
C GLY A 24 1.70 -12.64 12.84
N GLN A 25 1.64 -13.85 12.27
CA GLN A 25 0.50 -14.74 12.44
C GLN A 25 0.28 -15.24 13.88
N HIS A 26 1.15 -14.94 14.84
CA HIS A 26 0.92 -15.25 16.26
C HIS A 26 0.01 -14.23 16.97
N ALA A 27 -0.25 -13.06 16.38
CA ALA A 27 -1.19 -12.08 16.92
C ALA A 27 -2.58 -12.71 17.15
N THR A 28 -3.23 -12.47 18.28
CA THR A 28 -4.57 -13.02 18.54
C THR A 28 -5.66 -11.98 18.28
N THR A 29 -6.83 -12.41 17.80
CA THR A 29 -7.98 -11.51 17.62
C THR A 29 -8.44 -10.87 18.93
N ARG A 30 -8.21 -11.54 20.06
CA ARG A 30 -8.46 -10.99 21.39
C ARG A 30 -7.55 -9.80 21.70
N ASP A 31 -6.25 -9.93 21.44
CA ASP A 31 -5.28 -8.88 21.74
C ASP A 31 -5.48 -7.68 20.79
N ILE A 32 -5.79 -7.95 19.52
CA ILE A 32 -6.17 -6.91 18.54
C ILE A 32 -7.42 -6.15 19.00
N ALA A 33 -8.49 -6.85 19.36
CA ALA A 33 -9.73 -6.21 19.79
C ALA A 33 -9.53 -5.39 21.08
N ALA A 34 -8.77 -5.94 22.04
CA ALA A 34 -8.42 -5.25 23.28
C ALA A 34 -7.62 -3.98 23.00
N GLN A 35 -6.60 -4.04 22.14
CA GLN A 35 -5.81 -2.85 21.77
C GLN A 35 -6.64 -1.81 21.01
N ALA A 36 -7.59 -2.24 20.17
CA ALA A 36 -8.51 -1.35 19.47
C ALA A 36 -9.58 -0.71 20.39
N GLY A 37 -9.74 -1.20 21.62
CA GLY A 37 -10.85 -0.82 22.49
C GLY A 37 -12.22 -1.28 21.96
N GLN A 38 -12.24 -2.36 21.18
CA GLN A 38 -13.43 -2.89 20.51
C GLN A 38 -13.82 -4.27 21.04
N ASN A 39 -15.10 -4.63 20.88
CA ASN A 39 -15.55 -5.99 21.18
C ASN A 39 -14.92 -6.97 20.18
N ILE A 40 -14.43 -8.13 20.66
CA ILE A 40 -13.87 -9.18 19.79
C ILE A 40 -14.83 -9.64 18.68
N ALA A 41 -16.15 -9.62 18.94
CA ALA A 41 -17.17 -9.95 17.94
C ALA A 41 -17.20 -8.96 16.75
N ALA A 42 -16.68 -7.73 16.93
CA ALA A 42 -16.59 -6.75 15.86
C ALA A 42 -15.61 -7.20 14.76
N ILE A 43 -14.59 -8.00 15.07
CA ILE A 43 -13.67 -8.54 14.06
C ILE A 43 -14.43 -9.46 13.11
N THR A 44 -15.20 -10.41 13.65
CA THR A 44 -16.04 -11.32 12.85
C THR A 44 -17.11 -10.54 12.08
N TYR A 45 -17.70 -9.51 12.67
CA TYR A 45 -18.72 -8.69 12.01
C TYR A 45 -18.18 -7.88 10.81
N TYR A 46 -17.02 -7.22 10.94
CA TYR A 46 -16.49 -6.35 9.89
C TYR A 46 -15.60 -7.06 8.86
N PHE A 47 -14.92 -8.13 9.27
CA PHE A 47 -13.89 -8.78 8.46
C PHE A 47 -14.19 -10.26 8.22
N GLY A 48 -14.98 -10.91 9.07
CA GLY A 48 -15.26 -12.36 8.98
C GLY A 48 -14.23 -13.17 9.76
N SER A 49 -12.97 -13.18 9.31
CA SER A 49 -11.88 -13.94 9.94
C SER A 49 -10.65 -13.10 10.27
N LYS A 50 -9.69 -13.71 10.99
CA LYS A 50 -8.38 -13.10 11.26
C LYS A 50 -7.56 -12.93 9.97
N ASP A 51 -7.66 -13.89 9.05
CA ASP A 51 -6.94 -13.83 7.77
C ASP A 51 -7.53 -12.75 6.86
N ASP A 52 -8.86 -12.59 6.87
CA ASP A 52 -9.52 -11.48 6.16
C ASP A 52 -9.17 -10.12 6.77
N LEU A 53 -9.04 -10.04 8.09
CA LEU A 53 -8.53 -8.85 8.77
C LEU A 53 -7.07 -8.56 8.38
N TYR A 54 -6.23 -9.60 8.25
CA TYR A 54 -4.84 -9.46 7.79
C TYR A 54 -4.78 -8.89 6.36
N LEU A 55 -5.62 -9.40 5.45
CA LEU A 55 -5.74 -8.86 4.09
C LEU A 55 -6.31 -7.43 4.08
N ALA A 56 -7.26 -7.12 4.96
CA ALA A 56 -7.78 -5.76 5.08
C ALA A 56 -6.70 -4.78 5.57
N CYS A 57 -5.79 -5.20 6.44
CA CYS A 57 -4.60 -4.42 6.80
C CYS A 57 -3.70 -4.19 5.59
N ALA A 58 -3.46 -5.23 4.78
CA ALA A 58 -2.66 -5.11 3.57
C ALA A 58 -3.28 -4.14 2.56
N GLN A 59 -4.61 -4.18 2.38
CA GLN A 59 -5.34 -3.23 1.53
C GLN A 59 -5.24 -1.80 2.07
N TRP A 60 -5.42 -1.60 3.37
CA TRP A 60 -5.26 -0.28 3.98
C TRP A 60 -3.85 0.29 3.79
N ILE A 61 -2.82 -0.56 3.93
CA ILE A 61 -1.42 -0.19 3.68
C ILE A 61 -1.23 0.19 2.21
N ALA A 62 -1.78 -0.59 1.28
CA ALA A 62 -1.70 -0.32 -0.14
C ALA A 62 -2.36 1.03 -0.51
N ASP A 63 -3.57 1.27 -0.01
CA ASP A 63 -4.29 2.54 -0.20
C ASP A 63 -3.49 3.72 0.37
N PHE A 64 -2.96 3.57 1.58
CA PHE A 64 -2.17 4.61 2.24
C PHE A 64 -0.91 4.97 1.44
N ILE A 65 -0.14 3.99 0.97
CA ILE A 65 1.07 4.28 0.19
C ILE A 65 0.68 4.82 -1.19
N GLY A 66 -0.31 4.22 -1.85
CA GLY A 66 -0.81 4.69 -3.14
C GLY A 66 -1.27 6.15 -3.09
N ASP A 67 -2.05 6.52 -2.07
CA ASP A 67 -2.51 7.89 -1.87
C ASP A 67 -1.37 8.88 -1.64
N ASN A 68 -0.30 8.47 -0.94
CA ASN A 68 0.88 9.31 -0.70
C ASN A 68 1.74 9.51 -1.96
N PHE A 69 1.73 8.56 -2.89
CA PHE A 69 2.53 8.61 -4.12
C PHE A 69 1.74 8.98 -5.39
N ARG A 70 0.41 9.04 -5.31
CA ARG A 70 -0.47 9.42 -6.43
C ARG A 70 -0.06 10.73 -7.10
N PRO A 71 0.27 11.83 -6.39
CA PRO A 71 0.72 13.06 -7.05
C PRO A 71 1.98 12.88 -7.91
N GLN A 72 2.93 12.06 -7.45
CA GLN A 72 4.16 11.76 -8.18
C GLN A 72 3.89 10.84 -9.37
N ALA A 73 2.98 9.87 -9.22
CA ALA A 73 2.56 8.99 -10.31
C ALA A 73 1.87 9.79 -11.43
N GLU A 74 0.89 10.63 -11.10
CA GLU A 74 0.19 11.50 -12.05
C GLU A 74 1.16 12.46 -12.76
N ALA A 75 2.10 13.05 -12.01
CA ALA A 75 3.13 13.91 -12.58
C ALA A 75 4.08 13.14 -13.52
N ALA A 76 4.41 11.89 -13.19
CA ALA A 76 5.24 11.02 -14.04
C ALA A 76 4.53 10.69 -15.35
N GLU A 77 3.26 10.27 -15.27
CA GLU A 77 2.43 9.95 -16.43
C GLU A 77 2.32 11.15 -17.37
N HIS A 78 2.00 12.33 -16.84
CA HIS A 78 1.91 13.55 -17.63
C HIS A 78 3.24 13.94 -18.29
N LEU A 79 4.36 13.85 -17.55
CA LEU A 79 5.68 14.20 -18.06
C LEU A 79 6.15 13.23 -19.16
N LEU A 80 5.92 11.93 -18.97
CA LEU A 80 6.35 10.88 -19.90
C LEU A 80 5.47 10.76 -21.14
N ALA A 81 4.25 11.30 -21.11
CA ALA A 81 3.37 11.38 -22.28
C ALA A 81 3.85 12.39 -23.34
N GLY A 82 4.78 13.30 -22.99
CA GLY A 82 5.35 14.27 -23.93
C GLY A 82 6.32 13.63 -24.94
N GLU A 83 6.42 14.20 -26.14
CA GLU A 83 7.30 13.69 -27.22
C GLU A 83 8.80 13.71 -26.86
N ALA A 84 9.22 14.69 -26.06
CA ALA A 84 10.57 14.84 -25.55
C ALA A 84 10.52 15.37 -24.09
N PRO A 85 10.38 14.48 -23.09
CA PRO A 85 10.30 14.89 -21.69
C PRO A 85 11.54 15.66 -21.24
N ASP A 86 11.35 16.75 -20.49
CA ASP A 86 12.45 17.53 -19.95
C ASP A 86 13.25 16.73 -18.91
N ARG A 87 14.57 16.63 -19.13
CA ARG A 87 15.48 15.91 -18.25
C ARG A 87 15.53 16.53 -16.85
N GLN A 88 15.43 17.84 -16.73
CA GLN A 88 15.45 18.50 -15.43
C GLN A 88 14.16 18.20 -14.66
N ALA A 89 13.00 18.31 -15.30
CA ALA A 89 11.72 17.90 -14.72
C ALA A 89 11.70 16.43 -14.27
N ILE A 90 12.29 15.49 -15.04
CA ILE A 90 12.41 14.08 -14.62
C ILE A 90 13.22 13.98 -13.33
N ARG A 91 14.36 14.67 -13.27
CA ARG A 91 15.24 14.66 -12.08
C ARG A 91 14.52 15.20 -10.86
N ASP A 92 13.80 16.31 -11.01
CA ASP A 92 13.07 16.95 -9.92
C ASP A 92 11.94 16.05 -9.40
N LEU A 93 11.27 15.32 -10.29
CA LEU A 93 10.25 14.35 -9.92
C LEU A 93 10.83 13.16 -9.14
N ILE A 94 11.98 12.62 -9.57
CA ILE A 94 12.68 11.55 -8.83
C ILE A 94 13.05 12.04 -7.43
N LEU A 95 13.64 13.24 -7.32
CA LEU A 95 14.03 13.80 -6.03
C LEU A 95 12.82 14.05 -5.11
N SER A 96 11.70 14.53 -5.67
CA SER A 96 10.45 14.68 -4.94
C SER A 96 9.90 13.35 -4.42
N ALA A 97 9.91 12.31 -5.25
CA ALA A 97 9.51 10.96 -4.87
C ALA A 97 10.43 10.38 -3.78
N CYS A 98 11.76 10.53 -3.91
CA CYS A 98 12.71 10.12 -2.88
C CYS A 98 12.50 10.87 -1.55
N HIS A 99 12.23 12.18 -1.61
CA HIS A 99 11.95 12.97 -0.41
C HIS A 99 10.68 12.48 0.29
N ASN A 100 9.61 12.23 -0.47
CA ASN A 100 8.36 11.67 0.07
C ASN A 100 8.57 10.29 0.68
N MET A 101 9.37 9.43 0.03
CA MET A 101 9.72 8.11 0.57
C MET A 101 10.49 8.22 1.89
N ILE A 102 11.45 9.13 1.98
CA ILE A 102 12.19 9.36 3.24
C ILE A 102 11.22 9.77 4.34
N LEU A 103 10.37 10.76 4.10
CA LEU A 103 9.38 11.20 5.10
C LEU A 103 8.47 10.05 5.53
N LEU A 104 7.95 9.28 4.58
CA LEU A 104 7.09 8.14 4.85
C LEU A 104 7.79 7.07 5.70
N LEU A 105 9.08 6.81 5.47
CA LEU A 105 9.85 5.80 6.19
C LEU A 105 10.41 6.27 7.54
N THR A 106 10.44 7.57 7.81
CA THR A 106 11.04 8.14 9.04
C THR A 106 10.01 8.65 10.05
N GLN A 107 8.71 8.57 9.76
CA GLN A 107 7.67 8.98 10.70
C GLN A 107 7.40 7.89 11.73
N ASP A 108 7.20 8.29 12.99
CA ASP A 108 6.89 7.35 14.08
C ASP A 108 5.61 6.55 13.81
N ASP A 109 4.62 7.18 13.19
CA ASP A 109 3.31 6.58 12.91
C ASP A 109 3.35 5.48 11.83
N THR A 110 4.43 5.41 11.03
CA THR A 110 4.57 4.41 9.95
C THR A 110 5.41 3.19 10.35
N VAL A 111 5.93 3.15 11.58
CA VAL A 111 6.76 2.04 12.09
C VAL A 111 6.02 0.70 12.00
N ASN A 112 4.75 0.66 12.38
CA ASN A 112 3.97 -0.59 12.36
C ASN A 112 3.71 -1.09 10.93
N LEU A 113 3.44 -0.17 10.00
CA LEU A 113 3.34 -0.48 8.57
C LEU A 113 4.66 -1.04 8.05
N SER A 114 5.80 -0.43 8.41
CA SER A 114 7.12 -0.89 8.01
C SER A 114 7.39 -2.32 8.50
N LYS A 115 7.06 -2.62 9.76
CA LYS A 115 7.18 -3.98 10.32
C LYS A 115 6.34 -5.01 9.56
N PHE A 116 5.09 -4.66 9.23
CA PHE A 116 4.20 -5.52 8.45
C PHE A 116 4.80 -5.83 7.07
N ILE A 117 5.24 -4.79 6.35
CA ILE A 117 5.84 -4.95 5.02
C ILE A 117 7.13 -5.76 5.07
N SER A 118 8.02 -5.50 6.04
CA SER A 118 9.28 -6.25 6.17
C SER A 118 9.05 -7.74 6.41
N ARG A 119 8.00 -8.11 7.15
CA ARG A 119 7.61 -9.53 7.31
C ARG A 119 7.16 -10.15 5.99
N GLU A 120 6.28 -9.47 5.28
CA GLU A 120 5.78 -9.92 3.95
C GLU A 120 6.89 -10.00 2.90
N GLN A 121 7.92 -9.15 2.97
CA GLN A 121 9.09 -9.24 2.08
C GLN A 121 9.93 -10.51 2.32
N LEU A 122 10.04 -10.96 3.57
CA LEU A 122 10.84 -12.14 3.94
C LEU A 122 10.06 -13.45 3.82
N ALA A 123 8.74 -13.40 4.01
CA ALA A 123 7.84 -14.54 3.87
C ALA A 123 6.53 -14.11 3.17
N PRO A 124 6.54 -13.98 1.83
CA PRO A 124 5.41 -13.45 1.08
C PRO A 124 4.13 -14.27 1.22
N THR A 125 3.02 -13.58 1.41
CA THR A 125 1.67 -14.13 1.35
C THR A 125 0.83 -13.41 0.29
N ALA A 126 -0.48 -13.69 0.25
CA ALA A 126 -1.42 -12.92 -0.58
C ALA A 126 -1.40 -11.41 -0.24
N ALA A 127 -1.06 -11.03 1.00
CA ALA A 127 -0.92 -9.64 1.40
C ALA A 127 0.22 -8.93 0.65
N TYR A 128 1.39 -9.56 0.55
CA TYR A 128 2.51 -9.02 -0.25
C TYR A 128 2.09 -8.79 -1.71
N HIS A 129 1.42 -9.77 -2.32
CA HIS A 129 1.00 -9.66 -3.72
C HIS A 129 0.03 -8.50 -3.94
N LEU A 130 -0.92 -8.30 -3.02
CA LEU A 130 -1.85 -7.17 -3.06
C LEU A 130 -1.11 -5.84 -3.01
N ILE A 131 -0.24 -5.64 -2.00
CA ILE A 131 0.52 -4.39 -1.84
C ILE A 131 1.41 -4.16 -3.06
N HIS A 132 2.12 -5.20 -3.50
CA HIS A 132 3.00 -5.10 -4.66
C HIS A 132 2.24 -4.71 -5.92
N GLN A 133 1.08 -5.31 -6.20
CA GLN A 133 0.30 -5.00 -7.41
C GLN A 133 -0.24 -3.57 -7.44
N GLN A 134 -0.64 -3.02 -6.30
CA GLN A 134 -1.25 -1.69 -6.26
C GLN A 134 -0.24 -0.55 -6.13
N VAL A 135 0.92 -0.81 -5.53
CA VAL A 135 1.86 0.25 -5.11
C VAL A 135 3.22 0.16 -5.79
N ILE A 136 3.74 -1.06 -5.99
CA ILE A 136 5.13 -1.27 -6.43
C ILE A 136 5.18 -1.55 -7.93
N ALA A 137 4.25 -2.37 -8.42
CA ALA A 137 4.08 -2.57 -9.83
C ALA A 137 3.72 -1.22 -10.47
N PRO A 138 4.26 -0.91 -11.66
CA PRO A 138 3.83 0.27 -12.39
C PRO A 138 2.30 0.20 -12.55
N PRO A 139 1.59 1.35 -12.50
CA PRO A 139 0.22 1.38 -12.97
C PRO A 139 0.16 0.72 -14.35
N ALA A 140 -0.91 -0.05 -14.59
CA ALA A 140 -1.10 -0.88 -15.79
C ALA A 140 -0.58 -0.20 -17.06
N PRO A 141 0.04 -0.97 -17.99
CA PRO A 141 1.23 -0.56 -18.71
C PRO A 141 1.14 0.86 -19.22
N LEU A 142 2.10 1.69 -18.78
CA LEU A 142 2.58 2.86 -19.52
C LEU A 142 2.70 2.43 -20.98
N SER A 143 1.65 2.67 -21.76
CA SER A 143 1.54 2.19 -23.12
C SER A 143 2.37 3.17 -23.94
N HIS A 144 3.69 3.06 -23.80
CA HIS A 144 4.61 3.87 -24.55
C HIS A 144 4.36 3.54 -26.02
N PRO A 145 4.17 4.53 -26.90
CA PRO A 145 3.95 4.28 -28.33
C PRO A 145 5.09 3.48 -29.01
N ALA A 146 6.23 3.30 -28.33
CA ALA A 146 7.34 2.45 -28.76
C ALA A 146 7.02 0.94 -28.65
N ASP A 147 6.25 0.49 -27.66
CA ASP A 147 5.88 -0.92 -27.51
C ASP A 147 4.93 -1.39 -28.64
N CYS A 148 4.10 -0.47 -29.14
CA CYS A 148 3.23 -0.72 -30.28
C CYS A 148 3.99 -0.90 -31.62
N ARG A 149 5.29 -0.57 -31.69
CA ARG A 149 6.16 -0.92 -32.84
C ARG A 149 6.77 -2.31 -32.70
N LEU A 150 7.10 -2.75 -31.49
CA LEU A 150 7.71 -4.06 -31.27
C LEU A 150 6.69 -5.20 -31.46
N ASP A 151 5.43 -5.01 -31.06
CA ASP A 151 4.37 -6.00 -31.27
C ASP A 151 3.98 -6.18 -32.75
N ARG A 152 4.13 -5.11 -33.57
CA ARG A 152 3.92 -5.16 -35.02
C ARG A 152 5.06 -5.84 -35.80
N LEU A 153 6.26 -5.88 -35.21
CA LEU A 153 7.42 -6.56 -35.80
C LEU A 153 7.48 -8.05 -35.43
N ARG A 154 6.78 -8.47 -34.38
CA ARG A 154 6.67 -9.89 -33.97
C ARG A 154 5.50 -10.63 -34.62
N SER A 155 4.62 -9.90 -35.31
CA SER A 155 3.41 -10.44 -35.97
C SER A 155 3.56 -10.52 -37.50
N GLN A 156 4.81 -10.48 -38.01
CA GLN A 156 5.17 -10.68 -39.42
C GLN A 156 6.15 -11.83 -39.55
#